data_AF-A0A1J5D6L0-F1
#
_entry.id   AF-A0A1J5D6L0-F1
#
_cell.length_a   1.000
_cell.length_b   1.000
_cell.length_c   1.000
_cell.angle_alpha   90.00
_cell.angle_beta   90.00
_cell.angle_gamma   90.00
#
_symmetry.space_group_name_H-M   'P 1'
#
loop_
_entity.id
_entity.type
_entity.pdbx_description
1 polymer ?
#
loop_
_entity_poly.entity_id
_entity_poly.type
_entity_poly.pdbx_seq_one_letter_code
_entity_poly.pdbx_strand_id
1 'polypeptide(L)' 'MTKYDDDSSLPPGEFEPSDLQAAKRELIKLGLDQGYLTQAVIESYLPIAHMSDSEIEMIYFTFETMGIAVEGVDHEN' A
#
# COMPACT_ATOMS: atom_id res chain seq x y z
N MET A 1 -1.47 24.35 27.86
CA MET A 1 -0.96 22.96 27.86
C MET A 1 -2.17 22.05 27.70
N THR A 2 -2.74 21.98 26.50
CA THR A 2 -3.93 21.16 26.25
C THR A 2 -3.46 19.74 26.08
N LYS A 3 -3.81 18.89 27.04
CA LYS A 3 -3.57 17.45 26.96
C LYS A 3 -4.48 16.94 25.84
N TYR A 4 -3.88 16.44 24.77
CA TYR A 4 -4.58 15.56 23.85
C TYR A 4 -4.60 14.22 24.55
N ASP A 5 -5.78 13.82 25.00
CA ASP A 5 -6.04 12.48 25.48
C ASP A 5 -5.74 11.52 24.34
N ASP A 6 -4.64 10.79 24.50
CA ASP A 6 -4.17 9.68 23.68
C ASP A 6 -5.08 8.47 23.95
N ASP A 7 -6.36 8.61 23.62
CA ASP A 7 -7.31 7.49 23.56
C ASP A 7 -7.36 6.99 22.11
N SER A 8 -6.18 6.65 21.56
CA SER A 8 -6.07 5.98 20.25
C SER A 8 -6.37 4.49 20.42
N SER A 9 -7.54 4.15 20.94
CA SER A 9 -8.11 2.82 20.73
C SER A 9 -8.81 2.83 19.38
N LEU A 10 -8.01 2.76 18.31
CA LEU A 10 -8.54 2.54 16.97
C LEU A 10 -9.39 1.26 16.97
N PRO A 11 -10.56 1.26 16.31
CA PRO A 11 -11.39 0.06 16.20
C PRO A 11 -10.55 -1.08 15.60
N PRO A 12 -10.81 -2.34 15.99
CA PRO A 12 -10.10 -3.50 15.44
C PRO A 12 -10.41 -3.60 13.94
N GLY A 13 -9.53 -3.03 13.11
CA GLY A 13 -9.74 -2.87 11.67
C GLY A 13 -9.10 -1.62 11.07
N GLU A 14 -8.76 -0.60 11.86
CA GLU A 14 -8.00 0.55 11.36
C GLU A 14 -6.50 0.23 11.34
N PHE A 15 -5.95 0.02 10.15
CA PHE A 15 -4.52 -0.10 9.92
C PHE A 15 -3.86 1.23 10.29
N GLU A 16 -2.92 1.25 11.23
CA GLU A 16 -2.30 2.52 11.62
C GLU A 16 -1.57 3.14 10.42
N PRO A 17 -1.60 4.48 10.26
CA PRO A 17 -0.91 5.14 9.15
C PRO A 17 0.60 4.87 9.14
N SER A 18 1.21 4.60 10.31
CA SER A 18 2.59 4.12 10.45
C SER A 18 2.82 2.75 9.80
N ASP A 19 1.90 1.81 9.99
CA ASP A 19 1.97 0.46 9.44
C ASP A 19 1.77 0.48 7.93
N LEU A 20 0.87 1.34 7.44
CA LEU A 20 0.64 1.47 6.01
C LEU A 20 1.90 1.98 5.28
N GLN A 21 2.57 2.97 5.85
CA GLN A 21 3.82 3.49 5.29
C GLN A 21 4.97 2.47 5.38
N ALA A 22 5.01 1.66 6.44
CA ALA A 22 5.96 0.57 6.55
C ALA A 22 5.72 -0.51 5.47
N ALA A 23 4.47 -0.94 5.30
CA ALA A 23 4.07 -1.93 4.30
C ALA A 23 4.37 -1.45 2.87
N LYS A 24 4.09 -0.18 2.55
CA LYS A 24 4.45 0.44 1.26
C LYS A 24 5.95 0.39 1.00
N ARG A 25 6.78 0.72 2.01
CA ARG A 25 8.25 0.66 1.88
C ARG A 25 8.75 -0.76 1.65
N GLU A 26 8.19 -1.75 2.33
CA GLU A 26 8.57 -3.16 2.14
C GLU A 26 8.18 -3.66 0.75
N LEU A 27 6.98 -3.30 0.25
CA LEU A 27 6.57 -3.60 -1.13
C LEU A 27 7.50 -2.97 -2.16
N ILE A 28 7.87 -1.70 -1.99
CA ILE A 28 8.80 -1.02 -2.90
C ILE A 28 10.14 -1.74 -2.93
N LYS A 29 10.69 -2.13 -1.77
CA LYS A 29 11.95 -2.89 -1.73
C LYS A 29 11.83 -4.22 -2.46
N LEU A 30 10.73 -4.94 -2.24
CA LEU A 30 10.47 -6.22 -2.90
C LEU A 30 10.38 -6.07 -4.42
N GLY A 31 9.64 -5.05 -4.88
CA GLY A 31 9.49 -4.76 -6.30
C GLY A 31 10.78 -4.29 -6.96
N LEU A 32 11.63 -3.54 -6.26
CA LEU A 32 12.95 -3.16 -6.75
C LEU A 32 13.92 -4.35 -6.85
N ASP A 33 13.80 -5.32 -5.93
CA ASP A 33 14.63 -6.54 -5.94
C ASP A 33 14.22 -7.51 -7.06
N GLN A 34 12.91 -7.69 -7.26
CA GLN A 34 12.37 -8.64 -8.26
C GLN A 34 12.20 -8.02 -9.65
N GLY A 35 12.09 -6.69 -9.74
CA GLY A 35 11.72 -5.94 -10.96
C GLY A 35 10.21 -5.94 -11.24
N TYR A 36 9.42 -6.69 -10.48
CA TYR A 36 7.97 -6.75 -10.61
C TYR A 36 7.26 -7.11 -9.28
N LEU A 37 5.96 -6.87 -9.22
CA LEU A 37 5.06 -7.26 -8.13
C LEU A 37 3.79 -7.87 -8.72
N THR A 38 3.19 -8.85 -8.05
CA THR A 38 1.88 -9.39 -8.46
C THR A 38 0.76 -8.78 -7.60
N GLN A 39 -0.46 -8.76 -8.14
CA GLN A 39 -1.64 -8.29 -7.41
C GLN A 39 -1.79 -8.97 -6.04
N ALA A 40 -1.63 -10.29 -5.97
CA ALA A 40 -1.74 -11.06 -4.73
C ALA A 40 -0.68 -10.65 -3.69
N VAL A 41 0.54 -10.31 -4.13
CA VAL A 41 1.59 -9.81 -3.24
C VAL A 41 1.19 -8.44 -2.70
N ILE A 42 0.71 -7.53 -3.55
CA ILE A 42 0.29 -6.20 -3.13
C ILE A 42 -0.84 -6.27 -2.10
N GLU A 43 -1.84 -7.12 -2.33
CA GLU A 43 -2.98 -7.35 -1.41
C GLU A 43 -2.58 -8.01 -0.09
N SER A 44 -1.48 -8.78 -0.07
CA SER A 44 -0.96 -9.38 1.16
C SER A 44 -0.26 -8.38 2.09
N TYR A 45 0.19 -7.24 1.55
CA TYR A 45 0.87 -6.18 2.31
C TYR A 45 -0.01 -4.96 2.56
N LEU A 46 -0.91 -4.64 1.63
CA LEU A 46 -1.76 -3.47 1.68
C LEU A 46 -3.23 -3.88 1.69
N PRO A 47 -4.06 -3.27 2.54
CA PRO A 47 -5.51 -3.49 2.54
C PRO A 47 -6.18 -2.79 1.35
N ILE A 48 -5.79 -3.13 0.11
CA ILE A 48 -6.26 -2.51 -1.14
C ILE A 48 -7.80 -2.45 -1.19
N ALA A 49 -8.48 -3.49 -0.72
CA ALA A 49 -9.95 -3.55 -0.68
C ALA A 49 -10.62 -2.47 0.21
N HIS A 50 -9.86 -1.83 1.09
CA HIS A 50 -10.33 -0.78 1.99
C HIS A 50 -9.77 0.61 1.64
N MET A 51 -8.99 0.71 0.56
CA MET A 51 -8.43 1.97 0.08
C MET A 51 -9.33 2.62 -0.96
N SER A 52 -9.18 3.93 -1.11
CA SER A 52 -9.82 4.68 -2.18
C SER A 52 -9.14 4.41 -3.52
N ASP A 53 -9.87 4.48 -4.63
CA ASP A 53 -9.30 4.30 -5.98
C ASP A 53 -8.10 5.23 -6.23
N SER A 54 -8.17 6.49 -5.81
CA SER A 54 -7.05 7.43 -5.94
C SER A 54 -5.81 7.04 -5.14
N GLU A 55 -5.96 6.38 -3.99
CA GLU A 55 -4.83 5.89 -3.21
C GLU A 55 -4.17 4.70 -3.89
N ILE A 56 -4.99 3.81 -4.44
CA ILE A 56 -4.59 2.65 -5.21
C ILE A 56 -3.84 3.09 -6.48
N GLU A 57 -4.40 4.03 -7.24
CA GLU A 57 -3.75 4.64 -8.42
C GLU A 57 -2.40 5.25 -8.06
N MET A 58 -2.31 6.00 -6.95
CA MET A 58 -1.05 6.60 -6.52
C MET A 58 0.01 5.54 -6.17
N ILE A 59 -0.39 4.41 -5.59
CA ILE A 59 0.51 3.29 -5.30
C ILE A 59 1.04 2.68 -6.61
N TYR A 60 0.17 2.37 -7.56
CA TYR A 60 0.59 1.83 -8.86
C TYR A 60 1.46 2.80 -9.65
N PHE A 61 1.11 4.09 -9.65
CA PHE A 61 1.91 5.13 -10.27
C PHE A 61 3.32 5.22 -9.64
N THR A 62 3.42 5.03 -8.32
CA THR A 62 4.71 4.97 -7.63
C THR A 62 5.53 3.78 -8.09
N PHE A 63 4.93 2.60 -8.25
CA PHE A 63 5.61 1.41 -8.77
C PHE A 63 6.11 1.62 -10.19
N GLU A 64 5.25 2.14 -11.08
CA GLU A 64 5.63 2.44 -12.47
C GLU A 64 6.78 3.46 -12.54
N THR A 65 6.70 4.55 -11.76
CA THR A 65 7.75 5.59 -11.70
C THR A 65 9.10 5.02 -11.21
N MET A 66 9.05 4.00 -10.35
CA MET A 66 10.24 3.31 -9.85
C MET A 66 10.72 2.17 -10.77
N GLY A 67 10.05 1.93 -11.89
CA GLY A 67 10.38 0.87 -12.84
C GLY A 67 10.00 -0.53 -12.37
N ILE A 68 9.04 -0.63 -11.45
CA ILE A 68 8.51 -1.89 -10.93
C ILE A 68 7.27 -2.25 -11.75
N ALA A 69 7.33 -3.36 -12.49
CA ALA A 69 6.18 -3.85 -13.24
C ALA A 69 5.13 -4.46 -12.31
N VAL A 70 3.83 -4.32 -12.62
CA VAL A 70 2.77 -4.99 -11.85
C VAL A 70 2.10 -6.04 -12.73
N GLU A 71 2.27 -7.30 -12.37
CA GLU A 71 1.67 -8.45 -13.08
C GLU A 71 0.30 -8.80 -12.49
N GLY A 72 -0.67 -9.03 -13.38
CA GLY A 72 -2.05 -9.40 -13.02
C GLY A 72 -3.05 -8.26 -13.08
N VAL A 73 -2.64 -7.05 -13.47
CA VAL A 73 -3.58 -6.07 -14.00
C VAL A 73 -3.77 -6.42 -15.48
N ASP A 74 -4.71 -7.32 -15.77
CA ASP A 74 -5.21 -7.48 -17.14
C ASP A 74 -5.75 -6.11 -17.55
N HIS A 75 -4.94 -5.38 -18.31
CA HIS A 75 -5.37 -4.20 -19.03
C HIS A 75 -6.31 -4.70 -20.14
N GLU A 76 -7.56 -5.03 -19.80
CA GLU A 76 -8.58 -5.28 -20.79
C GLU A 76 -8.78 -4.00 -21.60
N ASN A 77 -8.52 -4.17 -22.89
CA ASN A 77 -8.42 -3.21 -23.98
C ASN A 77 -9.70 -2.41 -24.26
#